data_AF-A0AAW9NQY6-F1
#
_entry.id   AF-A0AAW9NQY6-F1
#
_cell.length_a   1.000
_cell.length_b   1.000
_cell.length_c   1.000
_cell.angle_alpha   90.00
_cell.angle_beta   90.00
_cell.angle_gamma   90.00
#
_symmetry.space_group_name_H-M   'P 1'
#
loop_
_entity.id
_entity.type
_entity.pdbx_description
1 polymer ?
#
loop_
_entity_poly.entity_id
_entity_poly.type
_entity_poly.pdbx_seq_one_letter_code
_entity_poly.pdbx_strand_id
1 'polypeptide(L)'
;MKSDDDALYHAPDLRFVKWCEITFAVNRGVYNTIDEKLFEAGYHNIYERRKAIVAFLEKYAHPSKSAKFYKFGQGNLSVALHQFSTENILN
;
A
#
# COMPACT_ATOMS: atom_id res chain seq x y z
N MET A 1 -13.89 0.50 17.49
CA MET A 1 -14.64 1.37 16.57
C MET A 1 -14.32 0.89 15.17
N LYS A 2 -15.17 0.02 14.59
CA LYS A 2 -15.03 -0.44 13.19
C LYS A 2 -15.73 0.60 12.32
N SER A 3 -14.99 1.63 11.92
CA SER A 3 -15.50 2.71 11.07
C SER A 3 -15.45 2.27 9.62
N ASP A 4 -16.58 2.25 8.91
CA ASP A 4 -16.77 2.32 7.45
C ASP A 4 -15.56 2.04 6.52
N ASP A 5 -14.82 0.96 6.73
CA ASP A 5 -13.60 0.63 5.96
C ASP A 5 -13.90 0.40 4.47
N ASP A 6 -15.14 0.03 4.15
CA ASP A 6 -15.58 -0.30 2.80
C ASP A 6 -15.56 0.93 1.86
N ALA A 7 -16.00 2.08 2.37
CA ALA A 7 -16.08 3.31 1.57
C ALA A 7 -14.69 3.81 1.15
N LEU A 8 -13.65 3.55 1.96
CA LEU A 8 -12.27 3.90 1.64
C LEU A 8 -11.78 3.11 0.43
N TYR A 9 -11.95 1.79 0.43
CA TYR A 9 -11.49 0.92 -0.65
C TYR A 9 -12.29 1.10 -1.94
N HIS A 10 -13.50 1.65 -1.87
CA HIS A 10 -14.31 2.05 -3.03
C HIS A 10 -14.11 3.51 -3.45
N ALA A 11 -13.30 4.29 -2.74
CA ALA A 11 -13.14 5.72 -3.02
C ALA A 11 -12.56 5.96 -4.43
N PRO A 12 -12.81 7.13 -5.05
CA PRO A 12 -12.11 7.50 -6.28
C PRO A 12 -10.59 7.47 -6.08
N ASP A 13 -9.84 7.12 -7.14
CA ASP A 13 -8.38 6.92 -7.08
C ASP A 13 -7.64 8.05 -6.37
N LEU A 14 -7.93 9.31 -6.73
CA LEU A 14 -7.29 10.46 -6.12
C LEU A 14 -7.51 10.53 -4.60
N ARG A 15 -8.68 10.14 -4.11
CA ARG A 15 -8.97 10.14 -2.66
C ARG A 15 -8.21 9.03 -1.96
N PHE A 16 -8.20 7.83 -2.54
CA PHE A 16 -7.49 6.69 -1.98
C PHE A 16 -5.97 6.96 -1.92
N VAL A 17 -5.37 7.43 -3.02
CA VAL A 17 -3.94 7.78 -3.06
C VAL A 17 -3.59 8.84 -2.02
N LYS A 18 -4.37 9.93 -1.94
CA LYS A 18 -4.12 10.99 -0.94
C LYS A 18 -4.22 10.48 0.49
N TRP A 19 -5.15 9.56 0.75
CA TRP A 19 -5.26 8.94 2.07
C TRP A 19 -4.02 8.11 2.38
N CYS A 20 -3.49 7.31 1.44
CA CYS A 20 -2.24 6.60 1.63
C CYS A 20 -1.05 7.55 1.86
N GLU A 21 -0.97 8.65 1.09
CA GLU A 21 0.09 9.66 1.23
C GLU A 21 0.10 10.29 2.64
N ILE A 22 -1.08 10.61 3.19
CA ILE A 22 -1.22 11.24 4.51
C ILE A 22 -0.98 10.23 5.63
N THR A 23 -1.63 9.05 5.57
CA THR A 23 -1.62 8.07 6.66
C THR A 23 -0.26 7.38 6.81
N PHE A 24 0.38 7.03 5.70
CA PHE A 24 1.63 6.25 5.71
C PHE A 24 2.85 7.06 5.32
N ALA A 25 2.68 8.37 5.07
CA ALA A 25 3.73 9.23 4.55
C ALA A 25 4.41 8.65 3.30
N VAL A 26 3.71 7.91 2.44
CA VAL A 26 4.29 7.42 1.19
C VAL A 26 4.12 8.47 0.10
N ASN A 27 5.08 8.59 -0.81
CA ASN A 27 4.91 9.44 -1.98
C ASN A 27 4.21 8.69 -3.11
N ARG A 28 3.69 9.42 -4.09
CA ARG A 28 3.00 8.86 -5.27
C ARG A 28 3.82 7.82 -6.04
N GLY A 29 5.14 7.97 -6.16
CA GLY A 29 5.99 7.01 -6.87
C GLY A 29 6.06 5.65 -6.16
N VAL A 30 6.19 5.69 -4.83
CA VAL A 30 6.15 4.48 -3.99
C VAL A 30 4.78 3.82 -4.07
N TYR A 31 3.70 4.60 -3.93
CA TYR A 31 2.33 4.09 -4.08
C TYR A 31 2.15 3.38 -5.44
N ASN A 32 2.51 4.04 -6.53
CA ASN A 32 2.34 3.50 -7.88
C ASN A 32 3.12 2.19 -8.04
N THR A 33 4.33 2.11 -7.48
CA THR A 33 5.14 0.88 -7.53
C THR A 33 4.47 -0.26 -6.78
N ILE A 34 3.88 0.00 -5.61
CA ILE A 34 3.16 -1.00 -4.82
C ILE A 34 1.92 -1.47 -5.60
N ASP A 35 1.12 -0.54 -6.12
CA ASP A 35 -0.10 -0.84 -6.89
C ASP A 35 0.21 -1.70 -8.12
N GLU A 36 1.23 -1.33 -8.90
CA GLU A 36 1.66 -2.09 -10.08
C GLU A 36 2.16 -3.49 -9.70
N LYS A 37 2.98 -3.62 -8.66
CA LYS A 37 3.52 -4.92 -8.23
C LYS A 37 2.45 -5.85 -7.68
N LEU A 38 1.46 -5.32 -6.95
CA LEU A 38 0.32 -6.11 -6.50
C LEU A 38 -0.59 -6.51 -7.66
N PHE A 39 -0.76 -5.63 -8.66
CA PHE A 39 -1.49 -6.00 -9.88
C PHE A 39 -0.79 -7.15 -10.62
N GLU A 40 0.53 -7.05 -10.84
CA GLU A 40 1.35 -8.12 -11.45
C GLU A 40 1.28 -9.44 -10.66
N ALA A 41 1.11 -9.37 -9.33
CA ALA A 41 0.96 -10.52 -8.44
C ALA A 41 -0.44 -11.16 -8.46
N GLY A 42 -1.38 -10.64 -9.27
CA GLY A 42 -2.71 -11.22 -9.47
C GLY A 42 -3.85 -10.52 -8.73
N TYR A 43 -3.59 -9.44 -7.98
CA TYR A 43 -4.63 -8.64 -7.34
C TYR A 43 -5.34 -7.74 -8.36
N HIS A 44 -6.01 -8.30 -9.36
CA HIS A 44 -6.62 -7.52 -10.45
C HIS A 44 -7.85 -6.73 -10.00
N ASN A 45 -8.64 -7.28 -9.06
CA ASN A 45 -9.77 -6.58 -8.48
C ASN A 45 -9.27 -5.36 -7.69
N ILE A 46 -9.71 -4.15 -8.07
CA ILE A 46 -9.22 -2.90 -7.48
C ILE A 46 -9.50 -2.80 -5.98
N TYR A 47 -10.65 -3.30 -5.52
CA TYR A 47 -11.03 -3.24 -4.11
C TYR A 47 -10.13 -4.16 -3.27
N GLU A 48 -9.90 -5.40 -3.72
CA GLU A 48 -8.98 -6.33 -3.05
C GLU A 48 -7.53 -5.86 -3.12
N ARG A 49 -7.11 -5.28 -4.25
CA ARG A 49 -5.77 -4.70 -4.37
C ARG A 49 -5.55 -3.54 -3.40
N ARG A 50 -6.56 -2.69 -3.22
CA ARG A 50 -6.47 -1.57 -2.26
C ARG A 50 -6.39 -2.05 -0.82
N LYS A 51 -7.11 -3.12 -0.46
CA LYS A 51 -6.92 -3.78 0.85
C LYS A 51 -5.48 -4.28 1.00
N ALA A 52 -4.95 -4.94 -0.02
CA ALA A 52 -3.57 -5.43 -0.03
C ALA A 52 -2.54 -4.27 0.09
N ILE A 53 -2.77 -3.14 -0.59
CA ILE A 53 -1.94 -1.93 -0.45
C ILE A 53 -1.93 -1.45 1.00
N VAL A 54 -3.10 -1.35 1.64
CA VAL A 54 -3.19 -0.88 3.04
C VAL A 54 -2.49 -1.86 3.98
N ALA A 55 -2.76 -3.16 3.85
CA ALA A 55 -2.10 -4.19 4.66
C ALA A 55 -0.56 -4.17 4.48
N PHE A 56 -0.08 -3.99 3.26
CA PHE A 56 1.35 -3.82 2.98
C PHE A 56 1.92 -2.58 3.69
N LEU A 57 1.25 -1.43 3.55
CA LEU A 57 1.72 -0.18 4.15
C LEU A 57 1.67 -0.22 5.68
N GLU A 58 0.65 -0.81 6.30
CA GLU A 58 0.60 -1.00 7.76
C GLU A 58 1.76 -1.86 8.26
N LYS A 59 2.13 -2.90 7.50
CA LYS A 59 3.21 -3.83 7.87
C LYS A 59 4.60 -3.24 7.67
N TYR A 60 4.82 -2.44 6.63
CA TYR A 60 6.17 -2.04 6.22
C TYR A 60 6.44 -0.53 6.23
N ALA A 61 5.42 0.33 6.23
CA ALA A 61 5.59 1.78 6.28
C ALA A 61 5.45 2.29 7.71
N HIS A 62 6.58 2.48 8.39
CA HIS A 62 6.64 3.07 9.72
C HIS A 62 7.18 4.50 9.64
N PRO A 63 6.32 5.52 9.45
CA PRO A 63 6.77 6.89 9.28
C PRO A 63 7.56 7.37 10.49
N SER A 64 8.78 7.87 10.25
CA SER A 64 9.55 8.59 11.26
C SER A 64 8.97 9.99 11.45
N LYS A 65 8.92 10.48 12.70
CA LYS A 65 8.47 11.85 13.03
C LYS A 65 9.27 12.96 12.33
N SER A 66 10.48 12.67 11.85
CA SER A 66 11.40 13.67 11.31
C SER A 66 11.36 13.83 9.78
N ALA A 67 10.73 12.91 9.05
CA ALA A 67 10.74 12.91 7.58
C ALA A 67 9.34 13.13 6.99
N LYS A 68 9.24 13.99 5.97
CA LYS A 68 7.99 14.26 5.25
C LYS A 68 7.41 13.02 4.56
N PHE A 69 8.28 12.12 4.10
CA PHE A 69 7.88 10.86 3.49
C PHE A 69 8.71 9.68 4.03
N TYR A 70 8.07 8.53 4.20
CA TYR A 70 8.71 7.24 4.45
C TYR A 70 9.56 6.84 3.24
N LYS A 71 10.78 6.36 3.51
CA LYS A 71 11.72 5.91 2.49
C LYS A 71 12.05 4.45 2.76
N PHE A 72 11.63 3.57 1.85
CA PHE A 72 11.91 2.14 1.96
C PHE A 72 13.42 1.82 1.90
N GLY A 73 14.27 2.69 1.36
CA GLY A 73 15.68 2.40 1.10
C GLY A 73 15.87 1.66 -0.23
N GLN A 74 17.06 1.72 -0.82
CA GLN A 74 17.34 1.10 -2.13
C GLN A 74 17.13 -0.42 -2.07
N GLY A 75 16.32 -0.97 -2.97
CA GLY A 75 16.05 -2.41 -3.08
C GLY A 75 15.04 -3.00 -2.08
N ASN A 76 14.86 -2.37 -0.92
CA ASN A 76 14.00 -2.89 0.15
C ASN A 76 12.50 -2.93 -0.20
N LEU A 77 12.01 -2.00 -1.04
CA LEU A 77 10.61 -1.99 -1.45
C LEU A 77 10.25 -3.25 -2.25
N SER A 78 11.08 -3.62 -3.23
CA SER A 78 10.85 -4.81 -4.05
C SER A 78 10.94 -6.10 -3.23
N VAL A 79 11.89 -6.17 -2.28
CA VAL A 79 12.02 -7.32 -1.37
C VAL A 79 10.79 -7.45 -0.47
N ALA A 80 10.33 -6.35 0.13
CA ALA A 80 9.13 -6.35 0.97
C ALA A 80 7.89 -6.77 0.17
N LEU A 81 7.73 -6.27 -1.07
CA LEU A 81 6.60 -6.62 -1.94
C LEU A 81 6.60 -8.10 -2.33
N HIS A 82 7.78 -8.65 -2.65
CA HIS A 82 7.92 -10.07 -2.95
C HIS A 82 7.55 -10.93 -1.73
N GLN A 83 8.06 -10.56 -0.54
CA GLN A 83 7.75 -11.26 0.70
C GLN A 83 6.25 -11.21 1.01
N PHE A 84 5.65 -10.02 0.95
CA PHE A 84 4.22 -9.83 1.19
C PHE A 84 3.36 -10.65 0.23
N SER A 85 3.68 -10.62 -1.06
CA SER A 85 2.91 -11.35 -2.08
C SER A 85 3.00 -12.86 -1.86
N THR A 86 4.20 -13.39 -1.57
CA THR A 86 4.39 -14.83 -1.32
C THR A 86 3.60 -15.30 -0.08
N GLU A 87 3.56 -14.50 0.98
CA GLU A 87 2.80 -14.81 2.21
C GLU A 87 1.28 -14.80 2.01
N ASN A 88 0.77 -14.07 1.01
CA ASN A 88 -0.67 -13.83 0.82
C ASN A 88 -1.25 -14.47 -0.46
N ILE A 89 -0.44 -15.05 -1.35
CA ILE A 89 -0.89 -15.80 -2.55
C ILE A 89 -1.33 -17.25 -2.19
N LEU A 90 -1.06 -17.72 -0.97
CA LEU A 90 -1.36 -19.09 -0.52
C LEU A 90 -2.64 -19.26 0.34
N ASN A 91 -3.54 -18.28 0.35
CA ASN A 91 -4.84 -18.37 1.06
C ASN A 91 -6.03 -18.26 0.12
#